data_AF-A0A381VF71-F1
#
_entry.id   AF-A0A381VF71-F1
#
_cell.length_a   1.000
_cell.length_b   1.000
_cell.length_c   1.000
_cell.angle_alpha   90.00
_cell.angle_beta   90.00
_cell.angle_gamma   90.00
#
_symmetry.space_group_name_H-M   'P 1'
#
loop_
_entity.id
_entity.type
_entity.pdbx_description
1 polymer ?
#
loop_
_entity_poly.entity_id
_entity_poly.type
_entity_poly.pdbx_seq_one_letter_code
_entity_poly.pdbx_strand_id
1 'polypeptide(L)'
;MDQGLLDRVALGQEEVRVTVITSSLDDLDVWQHRHGAFEKQAPAKAGEVLVSPSGPGSGIDHRTLWLDAGLLLKIPGVSGVIAVIDAERSPEPYGTIPLEAPPGHDPSSVRTGQIHGATEAWDRGYTGEGIVVAVADTGVDFGHPDLNGTQARVEYQNSSYYGWPLMLDHNSMYHWLVDGEAYPETGTWFANTSAVDFDNDSDGVLDSSGYNITGVSASLSGTYHLGEHPDWKLRDKVGGDVPILVVDDGKSGLYETVWPDIDRDGWFGNETPMRPGAETSGRDVDGDGLWDISAGLVYWVADGTNGVPYSSTYAARHGYDDRIPGSGNLTLFMLESGSHGTLCASAVAAQGIIDDGRVLGMAPNATISAIGNHYSGGHALDAWRFIAEGYDGDPSTPDQPHIGSFSFGYSSVDDS
;
A
#
# COMPACT_ATOMS: atom_id res chain seq x y z
N MET A 1 -21.54 3.97 20.25
CA MET A 1 -20.48 3.00 20.60
C MET A 1 -20.88 1.67 20.02
N ASP A 2 -19.95 1.01 19.35
CA ASP A 2 -20.15 -0.32 18.76
C ASP A 2 -20.36 -1.38 19.86
N GLN A 3 -21.28 -2.32 19.60
CA GLN A 3 -21.55 -3.44 20.49
C GLN A 3 -20.37 -4.44 20.53
N GLY A 4 -19.62 -4.59 19.44
CA GLY A 4 -18.46 -5.50 19.39
C GLY A 4 -17.39 -5.17 20.44
N LEU A 5 -17.20 -3.87 20.74
CA LEU A 5 -16.30 -3.41 21.80
C LEU A 5 -16.78 -3.84 23.19
N LEU A 6 -18.09 -3.75 23.44
CA LEU A 6 -18.66 -4.18 24.72
C LEU A 6 -18.56 -5.69 24.90
N ASP A 7 -18.77 -6.45 23.82
CA ASP A 7 -18.67 -7.91 23.81
C ASP A 7 -17.23 -8.36 24.09
N ARG A 8 -16.24 -7.69 23.48
CA ARG A 8 -14.80 -7.90 23.75
C ARG A 8 -14.44 -7.71 25.23
N VAL A 9 -14.90 -6.61 25.83
CA VAL A 9 -14.68 -6.34 27.26
C VAL A 9 -15.42 -7.38 28.13
N ALA A 10 -16.65 -7.76 27.76
CA ALA A 10 -17.41 -8.79 28.47
C ALA A 10 -16.75 -10.18 28.41
N LEU A 11 -16.01 -10.47 27.32
CA LEU A 11 -15.18 -11.66 27.15
C LEU A 11 -13.84 -11.58 27.89
N GLY A 12 -13.53 -10.47 28.56
CA GLY A 12 -12.37 -10.32 29.43
C GLY A 12 -11.13 -9.72 28.77
N GLN A 13 -11.26 -9.04 27.62
CA GLN A 13 -10.14 -8.28 27.06
C GLN A 13 -9.79 -7.09 27.96
N GLU A 14 -8.51 -6.97 28.35
CA GLU A 14 -8.00 -5.88 29.19
C GLU A 14 -7.79 -4.59 28.38
N GLU A 15 -7.46 -4.72 27.10
CA GLU A 15 -7.36 -3.62 26.14
C GLU A 15 -8.19 -3.94 24.91
N VAL A 16 -8.77 -2.90 24.31
CA VAL A 16 -9.54 -2.98 23.06
C VAL A 16 -9.01 -1.95 22.08
N ARG A 17 -8.91 -2.29 20.79
CA ARG A 17 -8.57 -1.32 19.76
C ARG A 17 -9.82 -0.61 19.29
N VAL A 18 -9.83 0.71 19.41
CA VAL A 18 -10.99 1.54 19.04
C VAL A 18 -10.60 2.52 17.95
N THR A 19 -11.55 2.84 17.08
CA THR A 19 -11.47 4.05 16.26
C THR A 19 -12.49 5.05 16.78
N VAL A 20 -12.03 6.25 17.12
CA VAL A 20 -12.85 7.35 17.63
C VAL A 20 -13.06 8.33 16.50
N ILE A 21 -14.32 8.54 16.10
CA ILE A 21 -14.70 9.61 15.19
C ILE A 21 -15.03 10.84 16.05
N THR A 22 -14.36 11.96 15.80
CA THR A 22 -14.48 13.17 16.61
C THR A 22 -14.47 14.43 15.75
N SER A 23 -15.15 15.48 16.20
CA SER A 23 -15.03 16.83 15.63
C SER A 23 -13.86 17.63 16.22
N SER A 24 -13.10 17.04 17.14
CA SER A 24 -12.00 17.69 17.86
C SER A 24 -10.98 16.62 18.26
N LEU A 25 -9.90 16.51 17.49
CA LEU A 25 -8.75 15.67 17.88
C LEU A 25 -7.99 16.28 19.06
N ASP A 26 -8.02 17.61 19.23
CA ASP A 26 -7.41 18.29 20.38
C ASP A 26 -8.06 17.90 21.72
N ASP A 27 -9.40 17.86 21.79
CA ASP A 27 -10.09 17.46 23.03
C ASP A 27 -9.85 15.97 23.35
N LEU A 28 -9.77 15.13 22.31
CA LEU A 28 -9.41 13.72 22.44
C LEU A 28 -7.97 13.59 22.97
N ASP A 29 -7.04 14.33 22.40
CA ASP A 29 -5.63 14.34 22.79
C ASP A 29 -5.44 14.77 24.25
N VAL A 30 -6.11 15.86 24.66
CA VAL A 30 -6.11 16.33 26.06
C VAL A 30 -6.70 15.27 27.00
N TRP A 31 -7.74 14.56 26.57
CA TRP A 31 -8.32 13.50 27.38
C TRP A 31 -7.37 12.31 27.51
N GLN A 32 -6.71 11.90 26.43
CA GLN A 32 -5.69 10.85 26.46
C GLN A 32 -4.56 11.23 27.42
N HIS A 33 -4.12 12.51 27.42
CA HIS A 33 -3.05 13.04 28.29
C HIS A 33 -3.38 12.90 29.77
N ARG A 34 -4.64 13.12 30.13
CA ARG A 34 -5.09 13.02 31.52
C ARG A 34 -5.26 11.57 32.00
N HIS A 35 -5.50 10.63 31.10
CA HIS A 35 -5.80 9.25 31.43
C HIS A 35 -4.66 8.27 31.08
N GLY A 36 -3.57 8.76 30.46
CA GLY A 36 -2.47 7.92 30.00
C GLY A 36 -2.85 6.98 28.86
N ALA A 37 -3.88 7.32 28.09
CA ALA A 37 -4.44 6.48 27.03
C ALA A 37 -3.77 6.74 25.68
N PHE A 38 -2.45 6.56 25.61
CA PHE A 38 -1.68 6.69 24.37
C PHE A 38 -1.06 5.39 23.96
N GLU A 39 -1.12 5.15 22.66
CA GLU A 39 -0.23 4.20 22.04
C GLU A 39 1.19 4.79 21.99
N LYS A 40 2.19 3.99 22.35
CA LYS A 40 3.58 4.43 22.35
C LYS A 40 4.19 4.19 20.98
N GLN A 41 4.61 5.27 20.34
CA GLN A 41 5.46 5.20 19.15
C GLN A 41 6.90 4.81 19.56
N ALA A 42 7.51 3.90 18.82
CA ALA A 42 8.91 3.53 18.96
C ALA A 42 9.83 4.72 18.64
N PRO A 43 10.99 4.88 19.32
CA PRO A 43 11.93 5.94 18.98
C PRO A 43 12.51 5.77 17.56
N ALA A 44 13.10 6.83 17.01
CA ALA A 44 13.86 6.75 15.75
C ALA A 44 15.02 5.74 15.86
N LYS A 45 15.18 4.87 14.86
CA LYS A 45 16.38 4.03 14.67
C LYS A 45 17.48 4.83 13.98
N ALA A 46 18.64 4.19 13.79
CA ALA A 46 19.76 4.82 13.09
C ALA A 46 19.37 5.17 11.65
N GLY A 47 19.58 6.43 11.26
CA GLY A 47 19.18 6.93 9.95
C GLY A 47 17.72 7.37 9.84
N GLU A 48 16.93 7.31 10.91
CA GLU A 48 15.55 7.81 10.95
C GLU A 48 15.44 9.13 11.71
N VAL A 49 14.43 9.93 11.38
CA VAL A 49 14.05 11.14 12.12
C VAL A 49 12.55 11.12 12.40
N LEU A 50 12.17 11.48 13.63
CA LEU A 50 10.77 11.73 13.98
C LEU A 50 10.48 13.23 13.86
N VAL A 51 9.47 13.59 13.09
CA VAL A 51 9.05 14.97 12.85
C VAL A 51 7.57 15.12 13.18
N SER A 52 7.25 15.97 14.16
CA SER A 52 5.86 16.24 14.49
C SER A 52 5.16 16.91 13.30
N PRO A 53 4.12 16.27 12.72
CA PRO A 53 3.42 16.83 11.58
C PRO A 53 2.63 18.07 12.01
N SER A 54 2.25 18.91 11.04
CA SER A 54 1.23 19.92 11.30
C SER A 54 -0.05 19.23 11.75
N GLY A 55 -0.71 19.79 12.77
CA GLY A 55 -1.94 19.21 13.30
C GLY A 55 -2.99 18.96 12.20
N PRO A 56 -3.87 17.97 12.41
CA PRO A 56 -4.86 17.59 11.41
C PRO A 56 -5.73 18.79 11.06
N GLY A 57 -6.26 18.80 9.82
CA GLY A 57 -7.14 19.87 9.36
C GLY A 57 -8.35 20.09 10.27
N SER A 58 -9.05 21.20 10.12
CA SER A 58 -10.28 21.44 10.87
C SER A 58 -11.40 20.54 10.36
N GLY A 59 -12.10 19.81 11.23
CA GLY A 59 -13.30 19.08 10.82
C GLY A 59 -13.62 17.87 11.68
N ILE A 60 -14.45 16.99 11.10
CA ILE A 60 -14.63 15.64 11.63
C ILE A 60 -13.42 14.83 11.16
N ASP A 61 -12.77 14.14 12.09
CA ASP A 61 -11.64 13.24 11.88
C ASP A 61 -11.82 11.95 12.68
N HIS A 62 -10.87 11.04 12.52
CA HIS A 62 -10.79 9.82 13.30
C HIS A 62 -9.39 9.57 13.85
N ARG A 63 -9.31 8.85 14.96
CA ARG A 63 -8.07 8.33 15.55
C ARG A 63 -8.28 6.89 15.98
N THR A 64 -7.38 6.01 15.59
CA THR A 64 -7.35 4.61 16.02
C THR A 64 -6.31 4.45 17.11
N LEU A 65 -6.65 3.73 18.18
CA LEU A 65 -5.78 3.57 19.35
C LEU A 65 -6.14 2.32 20.15
N TRP A 66 -5.17 1.76 20.86
CA TRP A 66 -5.44 0.85 21.98
C TRP A 66 -5.97 1.63 23.19
N LEU A 67 -6.99 1.06 23.83
CA LEU A 67 -7.64 1.63 25.00
C LEU A 67 -7.83 0.58 26.08
N ASP A 68 -7.41 0.90 27.31
CA ASP A 68 -7.77 0.13 28.50
C ASP A 68 -9.29 -0.04 28.60
N ALA A 69 -9.75 -1.27 28.81
CA ALA A 69 -11.18 -1.60 28.85
C ALA A 69 -11.95 -0.80 29.91
N GLY A 70 -11.30 -0.40 31.01
CA GLY A 70 -11.87 0.45 32.06
C GLY A 70 -12.08 1.92 31.65
N LEU A 71 -11.51 2.33 30.52
CA LEU A 71 -11.71 3.66 29.92
C LEU A 71 -12.74 3.67 28.79
N LEU A 72 -13.12 2.51 28.24
CA LEU A 72 -14.05 2.40 27.10
C LEU A 72 -15.37 3.16 27.33
N LEU A 73 -16.01 3.02 28.49
CA LEU A 73 -17.27 3.70 28.79
C LEU A 73 -17.13 5.21 29.06
N LYS A 74 -15.90 5.72 29.20
CA LYS A 74 -15.63 7.15 29.45
C LYS A 74 -15.40 7.93 28.17
N ILE A 75 -14.90 7.28 27.11
CA ILE A 75 -14.52 7.95 25.87
C ILE A 75 -15.68 8.68 25.15
N PRO A 76 -16.96 8.22 25.17
CA PRO A 76 -18.05 8.98 24.57
C PRO A 76 -18.37 10.29 25.31
N GLY A 77 -17.86 10.46 26.55
CA GLY A 77 -18.00 11.69 27.32
C GLY A 77 -16.99 12.78 26.96
N VAL A 78 -16.03 12.48 26.08
CA VAL A 78 -15.04 13.45 25.59
C VAL A 78 -15.73 14.43 24.63
N SER A 79 -15.42 15.71 24.76
CA SER A 79 -16.00 16.73 23.87
C SER A 79 -15.63 16.45 22.42
N GLY A 80 -16.59 16.62 21.52
CA GLY A 80 -16.39 16.37 20.09
C GLY A 80 -16.48 14.90 19.66
N VAL A 81 -16.44 13.92 20.56
CA VAL A 81 -16.61 12.51 20.17
C VAL A 81 -18.01 12.26 19.64
N ILE A 82 -18.07 11.74 18.41
CA ILE A 82 -19.30 11.43 17.66
C ILE A 82 -19.58 9.93 17.75
N ALA A 83 -18.57 9.11 17.48
CA ALA A 83 -18.69 7.66 17.46
C ALA A 83 -17.42 6.97 17.94
N VAL A 84 -17.60 5.74 18.42
CA VAL A 84 -16.53 4.85 18.89
C VAL A 84 -16.83 3.50 18.29
N ILE A 85 -15.97 3.03 17.38
CA ILE A 85 -16.15 1.82 16.59
C ILE A 85 -15.05 0.81 16.89
N ASP A 86 -15.37 -0.48 16.73
CA ASP A 86 -14.41 -1.57 16.90
C ASP A 86 -13.38 -1.55 15.77
N ALA A 87 -12.13 -1.20 16.06
CA ALA A 87 -11.08 -1.10 15.04
C ALA A 87 -10.55 -2.47 14.62
N GLU A 88 -10.80 -3.52 15.40
CA GLU A 88 -10.44 -4.90 15.07
C GLU A 88 -11.56 -5.64 14.35
N ARG A 89 -12.68 -4.97 14.06
CA ARG A 89 -13.71 -5.51 13.18
C ARG A 89 -13.28 -5.31 11.73
N SER A 90 -12.67 -6.33 11.15
CA SER A 90 -12.37 -6.33 9.72
C SER A 90 -13.65 -6.40 8.89
N PRO A 91 -13.70 -5.73 7.72
CA PRO A 91 -14.75 -5.99 6.75
C PRO A 91 -14.63 -7.43 6.24
N GLU A 92 -15.76 -8.03 5.86
CA GLU A 92 -15.77 -9.32 5.19
C GLU A 92 -15.55 -9.09 3.69
N PRO A 93 -14.54 -9.74 3.07
CA PRO A 93 -14.40 -9.70 1.63
C PRO A 93 -15.63 -10.33 0.99
N TYR A 94 -16.05 -9.82 -0.17
CA TYR A 94 -17.06 -10.54 -0.95
C TYR A 94 -16.49 -11.89 -1.40
N GLY A 95 -17.25 -12.98 -1.20
CA GLY A 95 -16.78 -14.31 -1.54
C GLY A 95 -16.48 -14.45 -3.03
N THR A 96 -15.26 -14.90 -3.36
CA THR A 96 -14.88 -15.33 -4.72
C THR A 96 -15.45 -16.70 -5.08
N ILE A 97 -15.94 -17.45 -4.08
CA ILE A 97 -16.72 -18.66 -4.31
C ILE A 97 -18.01 -18.19 -4.98
N PRO A 98 -18.25 -18.53 -6.27
CA PRO A 98 -19.52 -18.23 -6.90
C PRO A 98 -20.60 -18.77 -5.97
N LEU A 99 -21.61 -17.96 -5.60
CA LEU A 99 -22.86 -18.45 -5.01
C LEU A 99 -23.16 -19.76 -5.73
N GLU A 100 -23.05 -20.91 -5.04
CA GLU A 100 -22.96 -22.24 -5.67
C GLU A 100 -23.86 -22.24 -6.87
N ALA A 101 -23.26 -22.11 -8.05
CA ALA A 101 -24.07 -21.88 -9.22
C ALA A 101 -24.95 -23.13 -9.35
N PRO A 102 -26.27 -23.00 -9.55
CA PRO A 102 -27.15 -24.17 -9.60
C PRO A 102 -26.50 -25.20 -10.52
N PRO A 103 -26.38 -26.49 -10.13
CA PRO A 103 -25.61 -27.47 -10.88
C PRO A 103 -25.95 -27.41 -12.38
N GLY A 104 -24.97 -27.05 -13.22
CA GLY A 104 -25.15 -26.84 -14.66
C GLY A 104 -25.26 -25.38 -15.13
N HIS A 105 -25.09 -24.39 -14.26
CA HIS A 105 -25.08 -22.97 -14.61
C HIS A 105 -23.77 -22.27 -14.24
N ASP A 106 -22.65 -22.65 -14.85
CA ASP A 106 -21.44 -21.83 -14.72
C ASP A 106 -21.64 -20.48 -15.43
N PRO A 107 -21.20 -19.34 -14.85
CA PRO A 107 -21.11 -18.09 -15.59
C PRO A 107 -20.18 -18.32 -16.79
N SER A 108 -20.78 -18.47 -17.97
CA SER A 108 -20.07 -18.86 -19.20
C SER A 108 -19.65 -17.65 -20.05
N SER A 109 -19.95 -16.44 -19.58
CA SER A 109 -19.76 -15.22 -20.36
C SER A 109 -18.61 -14.37 -19.82
N VAL A 110 -17.65 -14.16 -20.71
CA VAL A 110 -16.56 -13.19 -20.62
C VAL A 110 -16.92 -11.89 -21.37
N ARG A 111 -18.19 -11.74 -21.76
CA ARG A 111 -18.72 -10.60 -22.53
C ARG A 111 -19.40 -9.57 -21.62
N THR A 112 -18.94 -9.43 -20.38
CA THR A 112 -19.51 -8.50 -19.40
C THR A 112 -19.56 -7.08 -19.97
N GLY A 113 -18.50 -6.61 -20.64
CA GLY A 113 -18.50 -5.31 -21.32
C GLY A 113 -19.60 -5.13 -22.36
N GLN A 114 -19.94 -6.17 -23.14
CA GLN A 114 -21.05 -6.11 -24.12
C GLN A 114 -22.41 -6.15 -23.42
N ILE A 115 -22.54 -6.97 -22.38
CA ILE A 115 -23.80 -7.14 -21.63
C ILE A 115 -24.17 -5.85 -20.88
N HIS A 116 -23.18 -5.15 -20.32
CA HIS A 116 -23.37 -3.92 -19.56
C HIS A 116 -23.24 -2.64 -20.41
N GLY A 117 -22.98 -2.76 -21.71
CA GLY A 117 -22.89 -1.62 -22.64
C GLY A 117 -21.59 -0.82 -22.57
N ALA A 118 -20.53 -1.36 -21.98
CA ALA A 118 -19.21 -0.71 -21.93
C ALA A 118 -18.65 -0.50 -23.35
N THR A 119 -18.84 -1.46 -24.25
CA THR A 119 -18.38 -1.33 -25.65
C THR A 119 -19.02 -0.12 -26.36
N GLU A 120 -20.29 0.17 -26.07
CA GLU A 120 -21.01 1.30 -26.65
C GLU A 120 -20.57 2.64 -26.04
N ALA A 121 -20.08 2.63 -24.80
CA ALA A 121 -19.45 3.78 -24.17
C ALA A 121 -18.06 4.05 -24.79
N TRP A 122 -17.27 3.00 -25.05
CA TRP A 122 -15.98 3.11 -25.72
C TRP A 122 -16.10 3.64 -27.14
N ASP A 123 -17.10 3.16 -27.91
CA ASP A 123 -17.41 3.67 -29.26
C ASP A 123 -17.75 5.17 -29.28
N ARG A 124 -18.16 5.73 -28.14
CA ARG A 124 -18.42 7.16 -27.94
C ARG A 124 -17.23 7.92 -27.34
N GLY A 125 -16.10 7.25 -27.11
CA GLY A 125 -14.87 7.82 -26.56
C GLY A 125 -14.76 7.79 -25.03
N TYR A 126 -15.65 7.09 -24.32
CA TYR A 126 -15.61 6.98 -22.85
C TYR A 126 -14.91 5.69 -22.42
N THR A 127 -13.58 5.66 -22.47
CA THR A 127 -12.76 4.46 -22.15
C THR A 127 -12.20 4.46 -20.72
N GLY A 128 -12.41 5.54 -19.96
CA GLY A 128 -11.79 5.75 -18.65
C GLY A 128 -10.49 6.56 -18.68
N GLU A 129 -10.06 7.04 -19.86
CA GLU A 129 -8.86 7.87 -19.98
C GLU A 129 -8.92 9.09 -19.03
N GLY A 130 -7.84 9.31 -18.28
CA GLY A 130 -7.73 10.36 -17.27
C GLY A 130 -8.47 10.07 -15.96
N ILE A 131 -9.13 8.92 -15.82
CA ILE A 131 -9.79 8.50 -14.59
C ILE A 131 -8.87 7.60 -13.77
N VAL A 132 -8.80 7.90 -12.49
CA VAL A 132 -8.07 7.12 -11.47
C VAL A 132 -9.11 6.43 -10.61
N VAL A 133 -9.09 5.10 -10.57
CA VAL A 133 -9.96 4.28 -9.73
C VAL A 133 -9.13 3.70 -8.59
N ALA A 134 -9.46 4.06 -7.36
CA ALA A 134 -8.90 3.46 -6.17
C ALA A 134 -9.55 2.10 -5.89
N VAL A 135 -8.76 1.03 -5.89
CA VAL A 135 -9.21 -0.32 -5.53
C VAL A 135 -8.71 -0.64 -4.12
N ALA A 136 -9.62 -0.62 -3.15
CA ALA A 136 -9.32 -0.98 -1.76
C ALA A 136 -9.71 -2.44 -1.49
N ASP A 137 -8.72 -3.32 -1.37
CA ASP A 137 -8.94 -4.76 -1.25
C ASP A 137 -7.66 -5.49 -0.74
N THR A 138 -7.41 -6.73 -1.16
CA THR A 138 -6.23 -7.52 -0.76
C THR A 138 -4.89 -6.98 -1.31
N GLY A 139 -4.93 -6.10 -2.31
CA GLY A 139 -3.76 -5.65 -3.08
C GLY A 139 -4.02 -5.69 -4.58
N VAL A 140 -3.05 -5.28 -5.39
CA VAL A 140 -3.11 -5.43 -6.86
C VAL A 140 -1.74 -5.86 -7.34
N ASP A 141 -1.69 -7.00 -8.03
CA ASP A 141 -0.49 -7.43 -8.74
C ASP A 141 -0.38 -6.72 -10.09
N PHE A 142 0.34 -5.60 -10.11
CA PHE A 142 0.62 -4.86 -11.35
C PHE A 142 1.63 -5.56 -12.26
N GLY A 143 2.33 -6.59 -11.79
CA GLY A 143 3.12 -7.47 -12.65
C GLY A 143 2.24 -8.51 -13.39
N HIS A 144 0.93 -8.51 -13.19
CA HIS A 144 0.03 -9.25 -14.05
C HIS A 144 -0.02 -8.62 -15.45
N PRO A 145 0.16 -9.37 -16.56
CA PRO A 145 0.24 -8.82 -17.92
C PRO A 145 -0.92 -7.88 -18.33
N ASP A 146 -2.16 -8.20 -17.93
CA ASP A 146 -3.32 -7.33 -18.23
C ASP A 146 -3.35 -6.01 -17.46
N LEU A 147 -2.64 -5.91 -16.33
CA LEU A 147 -2.64 -4.73 -15.45
C LEU A 147 -1.31 -3.97 -15.46
N ASN A 148 -0.28 -4.54 -16.07
CA ASN A 148 1.00 -3.87 -16.23
C ASN A 148 0.86 -2.52 -16.95
N GLY A 149 1.35 -1.47 -16.33
CA GLY A 149 1.28 -0.10 -16.85
C GLY A 149 0.00 0.65 -16.49
N THR A 150 -0.96 0.02 -15.80
CA THR A 150 -2.22 0.65 -15.39
C THR A 150 -2.12 1.42 -14.08
N GLN A 151 -0.98 1.41 -13.39
CA GLN A 151 -0.79 2.13 -12.14
C GLN A 151 -1.01 3.64 -12.31
N ALA A 152 -1.83 4.23 -11.45
CA ALA A 152 -1.96 5.67 -11.33
C ALA A 152 -0.70 6.26 -10.71
N ARG A 153 -0.31 7.46 -11.14
CA ARG A 153 0.85 8.19 -10.61
C ARG A 153 0.42 9.52 -10.03
N VAL A 154 1.24 10.04 -9.13
CA VAL A 154 1.07 11.38 -8.57
C VAL A 154 1.42 12.40 -9.65
N GLU A 155 0.41 13.09 -10.19
CA GLU A 155 0.58 14.13 -11.21
C GLU A 155 0.60 15.56 -10.62
N TYR A 156 0.29 15.71 -9.33
CA TYR A 156 0.30 17.01 -8.69
C TYR A 156 1.73 17.52 -8.49
N GLN A 157 2.11 18.55 -9.26
CA GLN A 157 3.49 19.05 -9.35
C GLN A 157 4.10 19.55 -8.03
N ASN A 158 3.28 19.93 -7.05
CA ASN A 158 3.77 20.37 -5.74
C ASN A 158 3.87 19.23 -4.72
N SER A 159 3.48 18.01 -5.09
CA SER A 159 3.65 16.85 -4.22
C SER A 159 5.12 16.44 -4.16
N SER A 160 5.62 16.14 -2.95
CA SER A 160 6.95 15.55 -2.74
C SER A 160 7.10 14.18 -3.42
N TYR A 161 5.98 13.54 -3.79
CA TYR A 161 5.93 12.21 -4.37
C TYR A 161 5.63 12.21 -5.88
N TYR A 162 5.75 13.38 -6.54
CA TYR A 162 5.46 13.52 -7.97
C TYR A 162 6.17 12.46 -8.82
N GLY A 163 5.43 11.82 -9.72
CA GLY A 163 5.92 10.78 -10.62
C GLY A 163 5.92 9.36 -10.05
N TRP A 164 5.84 9.20 -8.72
CA TRP A 164 5.65 7.89 -8.10
C TRP A 164 4.19 7.41 -8.22
N PRO A 165 3.92 6.10 -8.19
CA PRO A 165 2.57 5.57 -8.13
C PRO A 165 1.77 6.07 -6.92
N LEU A 166 0.49 6.38 -7.14
CA LEU A 166 -0.46 6.82 -6.11
C LEU A 166 -1.05 5.57 -5.43
N MET A 167 -0.45 5.15 -4.32
CA MET A 167 -0.71 3.87 -3.64
C MET A 167 -0.78 4.03 -2.12
N LEU A 168 -1.49 3.13 -1.43
CA LEU A 168 -1.49 3.07 0.04
C LEU A 168 -1.49 1.64 0.55
N ASP A 169 -0.67 1.37 1.56
CA ASP A 169 -0.83 0.20 2.44
C ASP A 169 -0.88 0.70 3.89
N HIS A 170 -2.10 0.79 4.42
CA HIS A 170 -2.31 1.30 5.77
C HIS A 170 -1.88 0.32 6.88
N ASN A 171 -1.71 -0.97 6.57
CA ASN A 171 -1.16 -1.93 7.52
C ASN A 171 0.35 -1.73 7.68
N SER A 172 1.07 -1.69 6.55
CA SER A 172 2.51 -1.40 6.56
C SER A 172 2.82 -0.01 7.10
N MET A 173 1.97 0.98 6.79
CA MET A 173 2.05 2.34 7.36
C MET A 173 2.03 2.33 8.88
N TYR A 174 1.10 1.59 9.49
CA TYR A 174 0.97 1.50 10.94
C TYR A 174 2.25 0.92 11.57
N HIS A 175 2.75 -0.21 11.06
CA HIS A 175 3.98 -0.82 11.58
C HIS A 175 5.22 0.06 11.39
N TRP A 176 5.32 0.76 10.27
CA TRP A 176 6.41 1.70 10.03
C TRP A 176 6.36 2.88 10.99
N LEU A 177 5.22 3.57 11.08
CA LEU A 177 5.10 4.76 11.91
C LEU A 177 5.21 4.43 13.40
N VAL A 178 4.44 3.45 13.86
CA VAL A 178 4.29 3.12 15.28
C VAL A 178 5.46 2.28 15.78
N ASP A 179 5.79 1.18 15.11
CA ASP A 179 6.78 0.21 15.60
C ASP A 179 8.21 0.51 15.05
N GLY A 180 8.31 1.29 13.97
CA GLY A 180 9.55 1.47 13.23
C GLY A 180 9.99 0.20 12.52
N GLU A 181 9.06 -0.71 12.22
CA GLU A 181 9.34 -2.02 11.63
C GLU A 181 8.96 -2.05 10.15
N ALA A 182 9.73 -2.82 9.40
CA ALA A 182 9.55 -3.12 7.98
C ALA A 182 9.88 -4.61 7.78
N TYR A 183 9.72 -5.16 6.58
CA TYR A 183 10.18 -6.50 6.25
C TYR A 183 11.72 -6.51 6.17
N PRO A 184 12.43 -7.50 6.78
CA PRO A 184 11.91 -8.76 7.33
C PRO A 184 11.54 -8.76 8.82
N GLU A 185 11.71 -7.65 9.55
CA GLU A 185 11.37 -7.59 10.98
C GLU A 185 9.90 -7.91 11.26
N THR A 186 9.00 -7.47 10.37
CA THR A 186 7.57 -7.82 10.42
C THR A 186 6.96 -7.97 9.02
N GLY A 187 5.81 -8.65 8.94
CA GLY A 187 5.13 -9.00 7.70
C GLY A 187 4.45 -7.79 7.04
N THR A 188 5.23 -6.90 6.45
CA THR A 188 4.77 -5.68 5.75
C THR A 188 5.21 -5.71 4.29
N TRP A 189 4.70 -4.76 3.51
CA TRP A 189 5.15 -4.54 2.13
C TRP A 189 6.16 -3.39 2.01
N PHE A 190 6.65 -2.90 3.15
CA PHE A 190 7.77 -1.97 3.20
C PHE A 190 9.01 -2.82 3.47
N ALA A 191 10.01 -2.76 2.61
CA ALA A 191 11.26 -3.48 2.74
C ALA A 191 12.31 -2.59 3.40
N ASN A 192 12.88 -3.07 4.52
CA ASN A 192 14.06 -2.48 5.10
C ASN A 192 15.23 -2.64 4.12
N THR A 193 15.74 -1.51 3.64
CA THR A 193 16.86 -1.43 2.68
C THR A 193 18.04 -0.63 3.27
N SER A 194 18.11 -0.56 4.59
CA SER A 194 19.14 0.20 5.33
C SER A 194 20.52 -0.47 5.38
N ALA A 195 20.61 -1.76 5.02
CA ALA A 195 21.89 -2.44 4.87
C ALA A 195 22.61 -1.88 3.63
N VAL A 196 23.92 -1.65 3.75
CA VAL A 196 24.71 -1.08 2.67
C VAL A 196 25.94 -1.93 2.36
N ASP A 197 26.36 -1.90 1.11
CA ASP A 197 27.57 -2.56 0.61
C ASP A 197 28.26 -1.69 -0.45
N PHE A 198 29.47 -2.09 -0.85
CA PHE A 198 30.37 -1.33 -1.71
C PHE A 198 31.08 -2.25 -2.71
N ASP A 199 31.47 -1.69 -3.85
CA ASP A 199 32.38 -2.31 -4.83
C ASP A 199 33.67 -1.49 -4.86
N ASN A 200 34.56 -1.68 -3.87
CA ASN A 200 35.72 -0.82 -3.69
C ASN A 200 36.85 -1.07 -4.70
N ASP A 201 36.92 -2.27 -5.29
CA ASP A 201 37.91 -2.60 -6.32
C ASP A 201 37.35 -2.54 -7.75
N SER A 202 36.06 -2.22 -7.89
CA SER A 202 35.35 -1.99 -9.16
C SER A 202 35.37 -3.21 -10.07
N ASP A 203 35.28 -4.41 -9.50
CA ASP A 203 35.27 -5.67 -10.23
C ASP A 203 33.85 -6.14 -10.62
N GLY A 204 32.83 -5.39 -10.21
CA GLY A 204 31.42 -5.70 -10.47
C GLY A 204 30.81 -6.68 -9.46
N VAL A 205 31.47 -6.91 -8.32
CA VAL A 205 30.98 -7.72 -7.20
C VAL A 205 31.01 -6.89 -5.93
N LEU A 206 29.94 -6.95 -5.14
CA LEU A 206 29.89 -6.25 -3.86
C LEU A 206 30.76 -6.96 -2.81
N ASP A 207 31.56 -6.19 -2.07
CA ASP A 207 32.63 -6.66 -1.19
C ASP A 207 32.13 -7.55 -0.04
N SER A 208 30.98 -7.22 0.55
CA SER A 208 30.48 -7.89 1.76
C SER A 208 29.52 -9.03 1.46
N SER A 209 28.59 -8.79 0.54
CA SER A 209 27.52 -9.71 0.15
C SER A 209 27.96 -10.70 -0.93
N GLY A 210 28.93 -10.33 -1.77
CA GLY A 210 29.36 -11.12 -2.93
C GLY A 210 28.37 -11.07 -4.09
N TYR A 211 27.39 -10.16 -4.08
CA TYR A 211 26.43 -10.02 -5.17
C TYR A 211 27.10 -9.45 -6.42
N ASN A 212 26.80 -10.04 -7.57
CA ASN A 212 27.28 -9.60 -8.86
C ASN A 212 26.38 -8.47 -9.39
N ILE A 213 26.96 -7.29 -9.56
CA ILE A 213 26.30 -6.09 -10.08
C ILE A 213 26.73 -5.77 -11.52
N THR A 214 27.43 -6.67 -12.20
CA THR A 214 27.81 -6.50 -13.61
C THR A 214 26.56 -6.31 -14.47
N GLY A 215 26.40 -5.16 -15.12
CA GLY A 215 25.22 -4.84 -15.93
C GLY A 215 24.19 -3.96 -15.21
N VAL A 216 24.29 -3.83 -13.89
CA VAL A 216 23.58 -2.79 -13.13
C VAL A 216 24.22 -1.42 -13.43
N SER A 217 23.40 -0.37 -13.52
CA SER A 217 23.92 0.99 -13.60
C SER A 217 24.54 1.37 -12.25
N ALA A 218 25.82 1.77 -12.27
CA ALA A 218 26.57 2.02 -11.04
C ALA A 218 25.90 3.06 -10.14
N SER A 219 25.88 2.78 -8.83
CA SER A 219 25.43 3.73 -7.82
C SER A 219 26.39 4.93 -7.78
N LEU A 220 25.91 6.13 -8.08
CA LEU A 220 26.72 7.35 -8.20
C LEU A 220 27.34 7.80 -6.87
N SER A 221 26.73 7.50 -5.73
CA SER A 221 27.36 7.71 -4.42
C SER A 221 28.43 6.67 -4.07
N GLY A 222 28.51 5.56 -4.83
CA GLY A 222 29.34 4.40 -4.52
C GLY A 222 28.77 3.48 -3.44
N THR A 223 27.61 3.80 -2.88
CA THR A 223 26.94 2.98 -1.86
C THR A 223 25.79 2.21 -2.50
N TYR A 224 25.70 0.91 -2.24
CA TYR A 224 24.62 0.05 -2.69
C TYR A 224 23.75 -0.35 -1.51
N HIS A 225 22.45 -0.12 -1.60
CA HIS A 225 21.52 -0.48 -0.54
C HIS A 225 20.97 -1.89 -0.80
N LEU A 226 20.83 -2.67 0.27
CA LEU A 226 20.43 -4.07 0.23
C LEU A 226 19.21 -4.29 1.13
N GLY A 227 18.29 -5.13 0.67
CA GLY A 227 17.14 -5.60 1.43
C GLY A 227 16.62 -6.92 0.90
N GLU A 228 15.42 -7.30 1.34
CA GLU A 228 14.74 -8.50 0.89
C GLU A 228 13.32 -8.17 0.42
N HIS A 229 12.85 -8.86 -0.61
CA HIS A 229 11.54 -8.63 -1.20
C HIS A 229 10.42 -9.14 -0.29
N PRO A 230 9.44 -8.28 0.07
CA PRO A 230 8.44 -8.63 1.08
C PRO A 230 7.39 -9.63 0.59
N ASP A 231 7.20 -9.79 -0.72
CA ASP A 231 6.19 -10.70 -1.25
C ASP A 231 6.49 -12.16 -0.91
N TRP A 232 5.64 -12.75 -0.07
CA TRP A 232 5.76 -14.15 0.31
C TRP A 232 5.38 -15.10 -0.82
N LYS A 233 4.52 -14.69 -1.76
CA LYS A 233 4.14 -15.53 -2.91
C LYS A 233 5.27 -15.64 -3.90
N LEU A 234 5.94 -14.52 -4.21
CA LEU A 234 7.18 -14.54 -4.96
C LEU A 234 8.19 -15.49 -4.31
N ARG A 235 8.48 -15.31 -3.02
CA ARG A 235 9.44 -16.15 -2.29
C ARG A 235 9.07 -17.63 -2.29
N ASP A 236 7.80 -17.97 -2.12
CA ASP A 236 7.32 -19.35 -2.24
C ASP A 236 7.52 -19.90 -3.67
N LYS A 237 7.17 -19.09 -4.68
CA LYS A 237 7.31 -19.43 -6.09
C LYS A 237 8.76 -19.72 -6.49
N VAL A 238 9.72 -18.95 -5.97
CA VAL A 238 11.15 -19.08 -6.29
C VAL A 238 11.97 -19.82 -5.23
N GLY A 239 11.30 -20.33 -4.18
CA GLY A 239 11.86 -21.25 -3.19
C GLY A 239 12.75 -20.62 -2.12
N GLY A 240 12.53 -19.37 -1.73
CA GLY A 240 13.23 -18.69 -0.64
C GLY A 240 13.29 -17.17 -0.79
N ASP A 241 14.06 -16.52 0.09
CA ASP A 241 14.19 -15.06 0.11
C ASP A 241 14.79 -14.52 -1.20
N VAL A 242 14.26 -13.38 -1.62
CA VAL A 242 14.62 -12.68 -2.86
C VAL A 242 15.36 -11.41 -2.47
N PRO A 243 16.68 -11.34 -2.69
CA PRO A 243 17.46 -10.13 -2.44
C PRO A 243 16.98 -8.95 -3.30
N ILE A 244 17.10 -7.75 -2.75
CA ILE A 244 16.87 -6.49 -3.47
C ILE A 244 18.13 -5.65 -3.39
N LEU A 245 18.50 -5.03 -4.51
CA LEU A 245 19.53 -4.01 -4.63
C LEU A 245 18.89 -2.66 -4.98
N VAL A 246 19.28 -1.60 -4.29
CA VAL A 246 18.78 -0.24 -4.54
C VAL A 246 19.96 0.71 -4.82
N VAL A 247 19.87 1.48 -5.91
CA VAL A 247 20.95 2.34 -6.43
C VAL A 247 20.48 3.76 -6.75
N ASP A 248 21.41 4.71 -6.69
CA ASP A 248 21.20 6.12 -7.00
C ASP A 248 21.79 6.51 -8.37
N ASP A 249 21.50 5.69 -9.39
CA ASP A 249 22.09 5.72 -10.74
C ASP A 249 21.72 6.98 -11.56
N GLY A 250 20.66 7.70 -11.18
CA GLY A 250 20.26 8.97 -11.79
C GLY A 250 20.86 10.20 -11.12
N LYS A 251 20.92 10.21 -9.78
CA LYS A 251 21.40 11.35 -8.98
C LYS A 251 21.99 10.86 -7.66
N SER A 252 23.26 11.16 -7.44
CA SER A 252 23.96 10.77 -6.20
C SER A 252 23.21 11.24 -4.94
N GLY A 253 22.99 10.31 -4.02
CA GLY A 253 22.25 10.46 -2.77
C GLY A 253 20.73 10.40 -2.91
N LEU A 254 20.18 10.16 -4.11
CA LEU A 254 18.75 9.95 -4.36
C LEU A 254 18.55 8.57 -4.99
N TYR A 255 18.17 7.62 -4.16
CA TYR A 255 17.91 6.24 -4.56
C TYR A 255 16.50 6.11 -5.15
N GLU A 256 16.40 5.63 -6.39
CA GLU A 256 15.11 5.49 -7.09
C GLU A 256 15.01 4.18 -7.89
N THR A 257 16.14 3.51 -8.12
CA THR A 257 16.20 2.30 -8.95
C THR A 257 16.38 1.07 -8.06
N VAL A 258 15.44 0.14 -8.17
CA VAL A 258 15.35 -1.10 -7.39
C VAL A 258 15.50 -2.30 -8.31
N TRP A 259 16.32 -3.28 -7.93
CA TRP A 259 16.53 -4.52 -8.67
C TRP A 259 16.19 -5.70 -7.77
N PRO A 260 15.10 -6.44 -8.02
CA PRO A 260 14.82 -7.69 -7.34
C PRO A 260 15.55 -8.87 -8.03
N ASP A 261 16.30 -9.67 -7.28
CA ASP A 261 16.97 -10.90 -7.75
C ASP A 261 15.98 -12.07 -7.78
N ILE A 262 15.10 -12.06 -8.79
CA ILE A 262 13.91 -12.94 -8.87
C ILE A 262 14.34 -14.40 -9.04
N ASP A 263 15.41 -14.68 -9.78
CA ASP A 263 15.90 -16.06 -9.93
C ASP A 263 16.88 -16.52 -8.85
N ARG A 264 17.32 -15.59 -7.99
CA ARG A 264 18.13 -15.85 -6.80
C ARG A 264 19.50 -16.40 -7.15
N ASP A 265 20.05 -16.01 -8.30
CA ASP A 265 21.39 -16.39 -8.73
C ASP A 265 22.49 -15.44 -8.20
N GLY A 266 22.08 -14.34 -7.55
CA GLY A 266 22.96 -13.33 -6.97
C GLY A 266 23.54 -12.37 -8.01
N TRP A 267 23.07 -12.38 -9.24
CA TRP A 267 23.46 -11.47 -10.31
C TRP A 267 22.32 -10.51 -10.65
N PHE A 268 22.46 -9.24 -10.30
CA PHE A 268 21.37 -8.25 -10.50
C PHE A 268 21.32 -7.68 -11.91
N GLY A 269 22.39 -7.77 -12.70
CA GLY A 269 22.46 -7.12 -14.01
C GLY A 269 21.67 -7.82 -15.12
N ASN A 270 21.11 -9.00 -14.85
CA ASN A 270 20.18 -9.71 -15.73
C ASN A 270 18.70 -9.48 -15.34
N GLU A 271 18.43 -8.75 -14.25
CA GLU A 271 17.08 -8.50 -13.75
C GLU A 271 16.44 -7.27 -14.39
N THR A 272 15.12 -7.11 -14.21
CA THR A 272 14.40 -5.92 -14.68
C THR A 272 14.34 -4.87 -13.57
N PRO A 273 14.92 -3.66 -13.75
CA PRO A 273 14.89 -2.63 -12.73
C PRO A 273 13.50 -1.99 -12.62
N MET A 274 13.13 -1.65 -11.39
CA MET A 274 11.94 -0.87 -11.06
C MET A 274 12.34 0.56 -10.67
N ARG A 275 11.69 1.58 -11.25
CA ARG A 275 11.91 3.01 -10.96
C ARG A 275 10.70 3.86 -11.40
N PRO A 276 10.56 5.14 -11.03
CA PRO A 276 9.48 5.99 -11.53
C PRO A 276 9.39 5.97 -13.06
N GLY A 277 8.19 5.68 -13.59
CA GLY A 277 7.89 5.46 -15.01
C GLY A 277 8.05 4.02 -15.52
N ALA A 278 8.70 3.13 -14.74
CA ALA A 278 8.89 1.71 -15.03
C ALA A 278 8.93 0.93 -13.71
N GLU A 279 7.79 0.88 -13.01
CA GLU A 279 7.73 0.48 -11.61
C GLU A 279 7.51 -1.01 -11.36
N THR A 280 7.21 -1.77 -12.41
CA THR A 280 6.90 -3.20 -12.35
C THR A 280 8.11 -4.02 -12.81
N SER A 281 8.28 -5.20 -12.20
CA SER A 281 9.32 -6.16 -12.57
C SER A 281 8.78 -7.57 -12.45
N GLY A 282 9.42 -8.49 -13.15
CA GLY A 282 9.00 -9.87 -13.24
C GLY A 282 9.95 -10.67 -14.12
N ARG A 283 9.72 -11.97 -14.17
CA ARG A 283 10.49 -12.91 -14.99
C ARG A 283 9.60 -13.56 -16.04
N ASP A 284 10.04 -13.42 -17.28
CA ASP A 284 9.55 -14.19 -18.43
C ASP A 284 10.35 -15.49 -18.51
N VAL A 285 9.71 -16.63 -18.27
CA VAL A 285 10.38 -17.94 -18.24
C VAL A 285 10.17 -18.74 -19.51
N ASP A 286 9.21 -18.37 -20.37
CA ASP A 286 8.90 -19.07 -21.61
C ASP A 286 9.27 -18.30 -22.89
N GLY A 287 9.66 -17.03 -22.75
CA GLY A 287 10.18 -16.17 -23.79
C GLY A 287 9.10 -15.49 -24.64
N ASP A 288 7.86 -15.39 -24.15
CA ASP A 288 6.76 -14.75 -24.86
C ASP A 288 6.71 -13.21 -24.70
N GLY A 289 7.57 -12.66 -23.84
CA GLY A 289 7.68 -11.24 -23.54
C GLY A 289 6.76 -10.75 -22.42
N LEU A 290 6.07 -11.65 -21.72
CA LEU A 290 5.21 -11.35 -20.57
C LEU A 290 5.82 -11.92 -19.29
N TRP A 291 5.41 -11.37 -18.14
CA TRP A 291 5.88 -11.89 -16.86
C TRP A 291 5.07 -13.11 -16.45
N ASP A 292 5.76 -14.23 -16.26
CA ASP A 292 5.23 -15.46 -15.66
C ASP A 292 5.32 -15.45 -14.13
N ILE A 293 6.33 -14.73 -13.63
CA ILE A 293 6.58 -14.53 -12.20
C ILE A 293 6.62 -13.03 -11.96
N SER A 294 5.66 -12.52 -11.22
CA SER A 294 5.58 -11.11 -10.85
C SER A 294 6.44 -10.81 -9.61
N ALA A 295 7.14 -9.67 -9.61
CA ALA A 295 7.69 -9.04 -8.42
C ALA A 295 6.83 -7.85 -7.94
N GLY A 296 5.61 -7.72 -8.46
CA GLY A 296 4.69 -6.63 -8.14
C GLY A 296 5.18 -5.29 -8.66
N LEU A 297 4.94 -4.24 -7.87
CA LEU A 297 5.27 -2.86 -8.22
C LEU A 297 5.97 -2.16 -7.06
N VAL A 298 7.05 -1.42 -7.34
CA VAL A 298 7.62 -0.46 -6.39
C VAL A 298 6.84 0.85 -6.47
N TYR A 299 6.47 1.46 -5.35
CA TYR A 299 5.80 2.76 -5.39
C TYR A 299 6.53 3.89 -4.68
N TRP A 300 7.57 3.61 -3.91
CA TRP A 300 8.43 4.66 -3.36
C TRP A 300 9.75 4.09 -2.84
N VAL A 301 10.81 4.89 -2.90
CA VAL A 301 12.11 4.64 -2.24
C VAL A 301 12.44 5.86 -1.40
N ALA A 302 12.99 5.64 -0.20
CA ALA A 302 13.34 6.71 0.72
C ALA A 302 14.30 7.74 0.11
N ASP A 303 13.94 9.02 0.21
CA ASP A 303 14.74 10.14 -0.28
C ASP A 303 15.53 10.87 0.83
N GLY A 304 15.39 10.43 2.09
CA GLY A 304 16.05 11.05 3.24
C GLY A 304 15.44 12.36 3.73
N THR A 305 14.36 12.84 3.11
CA THR A 305 13.76 14.15 3.37
C THR A 305 12.28 14.05 3.72
N ASN A 306 11.53 13.15 3.08
CA ASN A 306 10.10 12.98 3.27
C ASN A 306 9.80 11.66 3.98
N GLY A 307 8.72 11.63 4.77
CA GLY A 307 8.13 10.38 5.25
C GLY A 307 7.59 9.55 4.08
N VAL A 308 7.19 8.30 4.35
CA VAL A 308 6.54 7.48 3.33
C VAL A 308 5.25 8.16 2.82
N PRO A 309 4.81 7.93 1.58
CA PRO A 309 3.63 8.62 1.05
C PRO A 309 2.41 8.51 1.97
N TYR A 310 1.72 9.63 2.22
CA TYR A 310 0.59 9.80 3.17
C TYR A 310 0.94 9.77 4.68
N SER A 311 2.18 9.47 5.08
CA SER A 311 2.51 9.26 6.50
C SER A 311 2.33 10.49 7.38
N SER A 312 2.66 11.68 6.88
CA SER A 312 2.51 12.93 7.64
C SER A 312 1.04 13.20 8.00
N THR A 313 0.14 13.03 7.02
CA THR A 313 -1.31 13.16 7.18
C THR A 313 -1.87 12.10 8.13
N TYR A 314 -1.43 10.84 7.97
CA TYR A 314 -1.78 9.75 8.87
C TYR A 314 -1.32 10.03 10.31
N ALA A 315 -0.05 10.38 10.49
CA ALA A 315 0.56 10.67 11.79
C ALA A 315 -0.15 11.82 12.51
N ALA A 316 -0.49 12.90 11.80
CA ALA A 316 -1.22 14.04 12.36
C ALA A 316 -2.57 13.64 12.96
N ARG A 317 -3.34 12.80 12.27
CA ARG A 317 -4.64 12.32 12.75
C ARG A 317 -4.49 11.41 13.96
N HIS A 318 -3.56 10.47 13.87
CA HIS A 318 -3.42 9.44 14.89
C HIS A 318 -2.61 9.88 16.11
N GLY A 319 -1.94 11.04 16.04
CA GLY A 319 -1.18 11.62 17.15
C GLY A 319 0.23 11.07 17.28
N TYR A 320 0.84 10.69 16.15
CA TYR A 320 2.23 10.27 16.07
C TYR A 320 3.11 11.36 15.48
N ASP A 321 4.42 11.23 15.66
CA ASP A 321 5.38 11.92 14.80
C ASP A 321 5.50 11.17 13.47
N ASP A 322 5.75 11.90 12.39
CA ASP A 322 6.08 11.30 11.10
C ASP A 322 7.50 10.71 11.13
N ARG A 323 7.67 9.47 10.68
CA ARG A 323 8.95 8.76 10.66
C ARG A 323 9.58 8.84 9.28
N ILE A 324 10.62 9.65 9.17
CA ILE A 324 11.38 9.91 7.94
C ILE A 324 12.59 8.97 7.88
N PRO A 325 12.64 8.01 6.92
CA PRO A 325 13.81 7.17 6.72
C PRO A 325 14.93 7.93 5.99
N GLY A 326 16.18 7.56 6.25
CA GLY A 326 17.34 8.00 5.48
C GLY A 326 17.26 7.55 4.02
N SER A 327 17.91 8.26 3.11
CA SER A 327 17.79 7.94 1.69
C SER A 327 18.29 6.53 1.37
N GLY A 328 17.51 5.77 0.60
CA GLY A 328 17.76 4.36 0.28
C GLY A 328 17.42 3.37 1.39
N ASN A 329 17.10 3.80 2.61
CA ASN A 329 16.91 2.88 3.75
C ASN A 329 15.57 2.14 3.77
N LEU A 330 14.61 2.55 2.95
CA LEU A 330 13.28 1.96 2.91
C LEU A 330 12.75 1.93 1.47
N THR A 331 12.18 0.81 1.06
CA THR A 331 11.59 0.61 -0.27
C THR A 331 10.19 0.06 -0.14
N LEU A 332 9.23 0.63 -0.85
CA LEU A 332 7.80 0.35 -0.69
C LEU A 332 7.26 -0.40 -1.90
N PHE A 333 6.59 -1.51 -1.66
CA PHE A 333 5.99 -2.35 -2.70
C PHE A 333 4.46 -2.40 -2.60
N MET A 334 3.80 -2.41 -3.75
CA MET A 334 2.40 -2.78 -3.88
C MET A 334 2.32 -4.20 -4.43
N LEU A 335 1.70 -5.08 -3.65
CA LEU A 335 1.67 -6.52 -3.87
C LEU A 335 0.22 -7.04 -3.82
N GLU A 336 0.06 -8.35 -3.79
CA GLU A 336 -1.24 -9.03 -3.69
C GLU A 336 -1.20 -10.13 -2.62
N SER A 337 -1.89 -9.92 -1.49
CA SER A 337 -1.93 -10.91 -0.39
C SER A 337 -2.89 -12.08 -0.64
N GLY A 338 -3.85 -11.94 -1.56
CA GLY A 338 -4.90 -12.90 -1.88
C GLY A 338 -5.06 -13.09 -3.38
N SER A 339 -6.09 -12.50 -3.98
CA SER A 339 -6.32 -12.48 -5.43
C SER A 339 -7.47 -11.56 -5.79
N HIS A 340 -8.35 -11.30 -4.82
CA HIS A 340 -9.58 -10.57 -4.99
C HIS A 340 -9.36 -9.12 -5.45
N GLY A 341 -8.35 -8.43 -4.92
CA GLY A 341 -8.02 -7.07 -5.35
C GLY A 341 -7.51 -7.00 -6.79
N THR A 342 -6.64 -7.93 -7.20
CA THR A 342 -6.22 -8.07 -8.61
C THR A 342 -7.41 -8.38 -9.52
N LEU A 343 -8.34 -9.24 -9.12
CA LEU A 343 -9.58 -9.51 -9.86
C LEU A 343 -10.46 -8.25 -9.98
N CYS A 344 -10.58 -7.47 -8.90
CA CYS A 344 -11.32 -6.20 -8.91
C CYS A 344 -10.67 -5.18 -9.85
N ALA A 345 -9.34 -5.02 -9.79
CA ALA A 345 -8.59 -4.14 -10.69
C ALA A 345 -8.76 -4.59 -12.15
N SER A 346 -8.71 -5.89 -12.43
CA SER A 346 -8.95 -6.44 -13.77
C SER A 346 -10.35 -6.13 -14.30
N ALA A 347 -11.38 -6.20 -13.45
CA ALA A 347 -12.73 -5.81 -13.85
C ALA A 347 -12.84 -4.31 -14.24
N VAL A 348 -11.98 -3.47 -13.68
CA VAL A 348 -11.90 -2.04 -14.01
C VAL A 348 -11.07 -1.81 -15.28
N ALA A 349 -9.80 -2.21 -15.27
CA ALA A 349 -8.79 -1.71 -16.21
C ALA A 349 -7.96 -2.80 -16.90
N ALA A 350 -8.34 -4.08 -16.85
CA ALA A 350 -7.62 -5.10 -17.63
C ALA A 350 -7.56 -4.71 -19.11
N GLN A 351 -6.38 -4.89 -19.71
CA GLN A 351 -6.09 -4.48 -21.09
C GLN A 351 -6.36 -5.58 -22.13
N GLY A 352 -6.61 -6.83 -21.70
CA GLY A 352 -6.83 -7.96 -22.60
C GLY A 352 -5.59 -8.34 -23.41
N ILE A 353 -4.42 -8.30 -22.78
CA ILE A 353 -3.13 -8.69 -23.36
C ILE A 353 -3.02 -10.21 -23.49
N ILE A 354 -3.54 -10.95 -22.50
CA ILE A 354 -3.47 -12.42 -22.47
C ILE A 354 -4.80 -13.07 -22.86
N ASP A 355 -4.76 -14.40 -23.06
CA ASP A 355 -5.94 -15.24 -23.29
C ASP A 355 -6.83 -14.72 -24.43
N ASP A 356 -6.20 -14.28 -25.54
CA ASP A 356 -6.86 -13.70 -26.73
C ASP A 356 -7.79 -12.50 -26.42
N GLY A 357 -7.45 -11.71 -25.38
CA GLY A 357 -8.24 -10.55 -24.96
C GLY A 357 -9.56 -10.91 -24.30
N ARG A 358 -9.66 -12.14 -23.75
CA ARG A 358 -10.88 -12.65 -23.13
C ARG A 358 -11.30 -11.82 -21.90
N VAL A 359 -10.34 -11.27 -21.17
CA VAL A 359 -10.59 -10.40 -20.01
C VAL A 359 -10.23 -8.97 -20.37
N LEU A 360 -11.24 -8.10 -20.47
CA LEU A 360 -11.08 -6.68 -20.73
C LEU A 360 -11.89 -5.90 -19.69
N GLY A 361 -11.25 -4.91 -19.08
CA GLY A 361 -11.86 -4.07 -18.05
C GLY A 361 -13.01 -3.23 -18.61
N MET A 362 -13.91 -2.78 -17.74
CA MET A 362 -15.01 -1.88 -18.13
C MET A 362 -14.53 -0.50 -18.58
N ALA A 363 -13.36 -0.09 -18.12
CA ALA A 363 -12.68 1.17 -18.42
C ALA A 363 -11.19 0.89 -18.67
N PRO A 364 -10.82 0.27 -19.81
CA PRO A 364 -9.47 -0.25 -20.05
C PRO A 364 -8.39 0.84 -20.15
N ASN A 365 -8.76 2.12 -20.29
CA ASN A 365 -7.82 3.24 -20.27
C ASN A 365 -7.79 3.99 -18.92
N ALA A 366 -8.55 3.52 -17.92
CA ALA A 366 -8.44 4.04 -16.56
C ALA A 366 -7.13 3.57 -15.92
N THR A 367 -6.69 4.31 -14.92
CA THR A 367 -5.54 3.92 -14.09
C THR A 367 -6.02 3.51 -12.69
N ILE A 368 -5.24 2.66 -12.04
CA ILE A 368 -5.56 2.06 -10.74
C ILE A 368 -4.66 2.63 -9.66
N SER A 369 -5.28 3.15 -8.60
CA SER A 369 -4.62 3.41 -7.32
C SER A 369 -4.95 2.23 -6.39
N ALA A 370 -3.96 1.44 -6.01
CA ALA A 370 -4.20 0.30 -5.14
C ALA A 370 -4.10 0.72 -3.67
N ILE A 371 -5.08 0.27 -2.88
CA ILE A 371 -5.05 0.33 -1.43
C ILE A 371 -5.02 -1.11 -0.93
N GLY A 372 -3.82 -1.57 -0.60
CA GLY A 372 -3.53 -2.98 -0.31
C GLY A 372 -3.64 -3.33 1.16
N ASN A 373 -3.50 -4.64 1.45
CA ASN A 373 -3.56 -5.21 2.79
C ASN A 373 -4.80 -4.81 3.62
N HIS A 374 -5.92 -4.50 2.94
CA HIS A 374 -7.11 -3.94 3.60
C HIS A 374 -7.74 -4.84 4.68
N TYR A 375 -7.49 -6.15 4.60
CA TYR A 375 -8.00 -7.13 5.56
C TYR A 375 -6.96 -7.59 6.59
N SER A 376 -5.70 -7.15 6.46
CA SER A 376 -4.56 -7.64 7.25
C SER A 376 -4.17 -6.72 8.40
N GLY A 377 -4.80 -5.55 8.53
CA GLY A 377 -4.60 -4.60 9.62
C GLY A 377 -4.82 -3.15 9.17
N GLY A 378 -4.59 -2.20 10.07
CA GLY A 378 -5.02 -0.79 9.92
C GLY A 378 -6.55 -0.63 9.87
N HIS A 379 -7.05 0.48 9.31
CA HIS A 379 -8.47 0.82 9.40
C HIS A 379 -9.05 1.41 8.11
N ALA A 380 -10.26 0.97 7.72
CA ALA A 380 -10.88 1.36 6.46
C ALA A 380 -11.13 2.88 6.32
N LEU A 381 -11.30 3.59 7.44
CA LEU A 381 -11.40 5.06 7.42
C LEU A 381 -10.13 5.73 6.87
N ASP A 382 -8.94 5.17 7.10
CA ASP A 382 -7.70 5.73 6.56
C ASP A 382 -7.66 5.61 5.04
N ALA A 383 -8.12 4.47 4.50
CA ALA A 383 -8.28 4.25 3.07
C ALA A 383 -9.30 5.22 2.46
N TRP A 384 -10.47 5.41 3.10
CA TRP A 384 -11.48 6.36 2.60
C TRP A 384 -11.00 7.81 2.66
N ARG A 385 -10.21 8.18 3.68
CA ARG A 385 -9.58 9.50 3.74
C ARG A 385 -8.62 9.69 2.60
N PHE A 386 -7.66 8.80 2.43
CA PHE A 386 -6.69 8.85 1.33
C PHE A 386 -7.38 8.99 -0.05
N ILE A 387 -8.46 8.24 -0.29
CA ILE A 387 -9.24 8.36 -1.53
C ILE A 387 -9.87 9.75 -1.69
N ALA A 388 -10.32 10.37 -0.59
CA ALA A 388 -11.01 11.65 -0.64
C ALA A 388 -10.06 12.85 -0.76
N GLU A 389 -8.81 12.73 -0.31
CA GLU A 389 -7.93 13.87 -0.07
C GLU A 389 -6.47 13.70 -0.53
N GLY A 390 -6.12 12.55 -1.09
CA GLY A 390 -4.77 12.30 -1.61
C GLY A 390 -3.69 12.20 -0.51
N TYR A 391 -2.44 12.46 -0.89
CA TYR A 391 -1.28 12.30 -0.01
C TYR A 391 -1.11 13.47 0.95
N ASP A 392 -1.46 14.68 0.54
CA ASP A 392 -1.27 15.89 1.34
C ASP A 392 -2.38 16.14 2.38
N GLY A 393 -3.46 15.36 2.36
CA GLY A 393 -4.56 15.53 3.30
C GLY A 393 -5.54 16.65 2.92
N ASP A 394 -5.37 17.30 1.76
CA ASP A 394 -6.14 18.45 1.32
C ASP A 394 -7.01 18.09 0.10
N PRO A 395 -8.33 17.90 0.27
CA PRO A 395 -9.22 17.55 -0.85
C PRO A 395 -9.37 18.67 -1.90
N SER A 396 -8.76 19.84 -1.70
CA SER A 396 -8.72 20.93 -2.69
C SER A 396 -7.55 20.84 -3.67
N THR A 397 -6.54 20.01 -3.40
CA THR A 397 -5.47 19.70 -4.36
C THR A 397 -5.91 18.54 -5.27
N PRO A 398 -5.27 18.38 -6.46
CA PRO A 398 -5.64 17.36 -7.44
C PRO A 398 -4.76 16.10 -7.35
N ASP A 399 -4.56 15.54 -6.15
CA ASP A 399 -3.75 14.33 -5.91
C ASP A 399 -4.55 13.13 -5.36
N GLN A 400 -5.88 13.19 -5.47
CA GLN A 400 -6.82 12.16 -5.05
C GLN A 400 -7.32 11.28 -6.21
N PRO A 401 -7.62 9.99 -5.94
CA PRO A 401 -8.39 9.16 -6.86
C PRO A 401 -9.76 9.76 -7.20
N HIS A 402 -10.28 9.49 -8.40
CA HIS A 402 -11.57 10.01 -8.83
C HIS A 402 -12.75 9.15 -8.34
N ILE A 403 -12.53 7.85 -8.16
CA ILE A 403 -13.54 6.87 -7.78
C ILE A 403 -12.92 5.91 -6.76
N GLY A 404 -13.63 5.62 -5.66
CA GLY A 404 -13.29 4.52 -4.74
C GLY A 404 -14.13 3.28 -5.06
N SER A 405 -13.48 2.12 -5.20
CA SER A 405 -14.08 0.81 -5.40
C SER A 405 -13.85 -0.05 -4.16
N PHE A 406 -14.95 -0.45 -3.51
CA PHE A 406 -14.95 -1.20 -2.25
C PHE A 406 -15.72 -2.51 -2.43
N SER A 407 -15.01 -3.60 -2.69
CA SER A 407 -15.60 -4.92 -2.94
C SER A 407 -15.72 -5.75 -1.65
N PHE A 408 -16.09 -5.08 -0.56
CA PHE A 408 -16.26 -5.66 0.78
C PHE A 408 -17.43 -5.01 1.51
N GLY A 409 -17.82 -5.59 2.63
CA GLY A 409 -18.87 -5.03 3.47
C GLY A 409 -18.73 -5.43 4.93
N TYR A 410 -19.53 -4.78 5.78
CA TYR A 410 -19.67 -5.16 7.18
C TYR A 410 -21.01 -5.87 7.36
N SER A 411 -21.00 -7.04 7.99
CA SER A 411 -22.20 -7.79 8.37
C SER A 411 -22.91 -7.12 9.55
N SER A 412 -23.42 -5.91 9.37
CA SER A 412 -24.40 -5.30 10.28
C SER A 412 -25.76 -5.33 9.62
N VAL A 413 -26.79 -5.75 10.37
CA VAL A 413 -28.17 -5.47 9.98
C VAL A 413 -28.33 -3.95 10.01
N ASP A 414 -28.52 -3.34 8.84
CA ASP A 414 -29.00 -1.96 8.74
C ASP A 414 -30.51 -1.98 9.03
N ASP A 415 -30.86 -2.07 10.32
CA ASP A 415 -32.23 -1.82 10.78
C ASP A 415 -32.40 -0.30 10.91
N SER A 416 -32.50 0.39 9.77
CA SER A 416 -32.88 1.80 9.69
C SER A 416 -34.37 2.01 9.96
#